data_AF-A0A2V5LQH2-F1
#
_entry.id   AF-A0A2V5LQH2-F1
#
_cell.length_a   1.000
_cell.length_b   1.000
_cell.length_c   1.000
_cell.angle_alpha   90.00
_cell.angle_beta   90.00
_cell.angle_gamma   90.00
#
_symmetry.space_group_name_H-M   'P 1'
#
loop_
_entity.id
_entity.type
_entity.pdbx_description
1 polymer ?
#
loop_
_entity_poly.entity_id
_entity_poly.type
_entity_poly.pdbx_seq_one_letter_code
_entity_poly.pdbx_strand_id
1 'polypeptide(L)'
;MRAITKLLQIVIWLALTVAGFHALAAKEPLYDGLGSYSRNITTKSAEAQRYFDQGLGFLHGFNHRAAIRGFQQAAELDPQCAMAHWGVALACGPHINSIAVPAAAAELAWKELELAQKNAGNASPVERALIGALAKRYANQQPEDRSGLNRAYADAMREVWKEYPKDPDVGALFAEAMMNLRPWDQWTPEGKPEPGTDEVLATLEAVGAKVESEASLRESSLHSRGGSIAESGTRERRGGPTSRFTAGPRSQRAYAIAQ
;
A
#
# COMPACT_ATOMS: atom_id res chain seq x y z
N MET A 1 -47.17 38.28 29.41
CA MET A 1 -46.95 36.92 29.96
C MET A 1 -46.82 35.81 28.91
N ARG A 2 -47.68 35.71 27.88
CA ARG A 2 -47.61 34.63 26.86
C ARG A 2 -46.40 34.67 25.90
N ALA A 3 -45.74 35.82 25.73
CA ALA A 3 -44.56 35.96 24.86
C ALA A 3 -43.26 35.50 25.53
N ILE A 4 -43.16 35.63 26.87
CA ILE A 4 -41.98 35.24 27.65
C ILE A 4 -41.89 33.70 27.76
N THR A 5 -43.04 33.01 27.75
CA THR A 5 -43.10 31.54 27.80
C THR A 5 -42.65 30.86 26.51
N LYS A 6 -42.80 31.51 25.35
CA LYS A 6 -42.35 30.97 24.05
C LYS A 6 -40.84 31.13 23.82
N LEU A 7 -40.21 32.16 24.40
CA LEU A 7 -38.77 32.37 24.27
C LEU A 7 -37.96 31.34 25.08
N LEU A 8 -38.45 30.93 26.26
CA LEU A 8 -37.81 29.91 27.09
C LEU A 8 -37.88 28.50 26.48
N GLN A 9 -38.90 28.18 25.70
CA GLN A 9 -38.99 26.88 25.01
C GLN A 9 -38.03 26.79 23.81
N ILE A 10 -37.69 27.90 23.15
CA ILE A 10 -36.74 27.91 22.03
C ILE A 10 -35.30 27.76 22.52
N VAL A 11 -34.95 28.36 23.67
CA VAL A 11 -33.60 28.20 24.26
C VAL A 11 -33.36 26.76 24.75
N ILE A 12 -34.39 26.07 25.23
CA ILE A 12 -34.29 24.66 25.66
C ILE A 12 -34.16 23.70 24.46
N TRP A 13 -34.70 24.03 23.29
CA TRP A 13 -34.47 23.25 22.06
C TRP A 13 -33.16 23.59 21.34
N LEU A 14 -32.57 24.77 21.58
CA LEU A 14 -31.27 25.16 21.03
C LEU A 14 -30.07 24.61 21.85
N ALA A 15 -30.28 24.30 23.13
CA ALA A 15 -29.23 23.78 24.02
C ALA A 15 -29.06 22.24 23.95
N LEU A 16 -29.92 21.51 23.23
CA LEU A 16 -29.94 20.05 23.19
C LEU A 16 -29.48 19.42 21.87
N THR A 17 -29.02 20.21 20.89
CA THR A 17 -28.49 19.71 19.60
C THR A 17 -27.03 20.05 19.35
N VAL A 18 -26.28 20.45 20.39
CA VAL A 18 -24.80 20.51 20.36
C VAL A 18 -24.21 19.36 21.17
N ALA A 19 -24.90 18.23 21.24
CA ALA A 19 -24.24 16.95 21.48
C ALA A 19 -23.66 16.50 20.14
N GLY A 20 -22.53 17.11 19.77
CA GLY A 20 -21.76 16.65 18.63
C GLY A 20 -21.43 15.17 18.85
N PHE A 21 -22.04 14.30 18.05
CA PHE A 21 -21.56 12.95 17.84
C PHE A 21 -20.19 13.05 17.16
N HIS A 22 -19.15 13.39 17.92
CA HIS A 22 -17.84 12.86 17.63
C HIS A 22 -17.94 11.38 18.01
N ALA A 23 -18.43 10.56 17.07
CA ALA A 23 -18.04 9.18 17.09
C ALA A 23 -16.52 9.22 17.04
N LEU A 24 -15.84 9.01 18.18
CA LEU A 24 -14.42 8.70 18.15
C LEU A 24 -14.33 7.52 17.19
N ALA A 25 -13.69 7.73 16.03
CA ALA A 25 -13.37 6.63 15.15
C ALA A 25 -12.62 5.61 16.02
N ALA A 26 -13.15 4.39 16.10
CA ALA A 26 -12.52 3.36 16.90
C ALA A 26 -11.10 3.13 16.35
N LYS A 27 -10.12 3.04 17.24
CA LYS A 27 -8.73 2.71 16.92
C LYS A 27 -8.71 1.49 16.00
N GLU A 28 -8.00 1.55 14.87
CA GLU A 28 -7.91 0.40 13.95
C GLU A 28 -7.28 -0.78 14.73
N PRO A 29 -7.91 -1.97 14.79
CA PRO A 29 -7.31 -3.10 15.47
C PRO A 29 -6.07 -3.59 14.72
N LEU A 30 -5.09 -4.12 15.46
CA LEU A 30 -4.01 -4.89 14.85
C LEU A 30 -4.50 -6.32 14.61
N TYR A 31 -4.35 -6.80 13.39
CA TYR A 31 -4.77 -8.12 12.96
C TYR A 31 -3.60 -9.10 12.99
N ASP A 32 -3.83 -10.26 13.60
CA ASP A 32 -2.93 -11.41 13.47
C ASP A 32 -3.15 -12.11 12.11
N GLY A 33 -2.16 -12.89 11.67
CA GLY A 33 -2.29 -13.73 10.47
C GLY A 33 -2.04 -13.04 9.13
N LEU A 34 -1.58 -11.77 9.12
CA LEU A 34 -1.16 -11.05 7.91
C LEU A 34 0.26 -11.42 7.42
N GLY A 35 0.89 -12.42 8.04
CA GLY A 35 2.28 -12.81 7.78
C GLY A 35 3.28 -12.08 8.67
N SER A 36 4.56 -12.30 8.42
CA SER A 36 5.69 -11.71 9.15
C SER A 36 6.44 -10.64 8.35
N TYR A 37 5.83 -10.19 7.24
CA TYR A 37 6.38 -9.14 6.41
C TYR A 37 6.47 -7.83 7.19
N SER A 38 7.56 -7.09 7.00
CA SER A 38 7.78 -5.77 7.59
C SER A 38 8.70 -4.98 6.68
N ARG A 39 8.37 -3.70 6.45
CA ARG A 39 9.24 -2.72 5.83
C ARG A 39 9.68 -1.74 6.90
N ASN A 40 10.94 -1.82 7.31
CA ASN A 40 11.49 -0.89 8.29
C ASN A 40 11.41 0.55 7.74
N ILE A 41 10.71 1.42 8.48
CA ILE A 41 10.54 2.83 8.14
C ILE A 41 11.20 3.73 9.19
N THR A 42 11.53 4.95 8.80
CA THR A 42 12.08 5.94 9.72
C THR A 42 11.02 6.47 10.68
N THR A 43 10.85 5.75 11.80
CA THR A 43 10.01 6.13 12.93
C THR A 43 10.70 5.70 14.24
N LYS A 44 10.38 6.39 15.34
CA LYS A 44 10.77 5.97 16.70
C LYS A 44 9.66 5.18 17.40
N SER A 45 8.46 5.12 16.82
CA SER A 45 7.31 4.45 17.40
C SER A 45 7.22 3.02 16.85
N ALA A 46 7.54 2.04 17.70
CA ALA A 46 7.37 0.63 17.36
C ALA A 46 5.91 0.28 17.04
N GLU A 47 4.95 0.99 17.64
CA GLU A 47 3.53 0.79 17.33
C GLU A 47 3.16 1.39 15.96
N ALA A 48 3.70 2.57 15.60
CA ALA A 48 3.50 3.12 14.26
C ALA A 48 4.09 2.21 13.17
N GLN A 49 5.27 1.62 13.41
CA GLN A 49 5.87 0.61 12.52
C GLN A 49 4.91 -0.57 12.28
N ARG A 50 4.31 -1.11 13.35
CA ARG A 50 3.35 -2.24 13.22
C ARG A 50 2.12 -1.87 12.40
N TYR A 51 1.58 -0.67 12.59
CA TYR A 51 0.43 -0.20 11.82
C TYR A 51 0.78 0.08 10.36
N PHE A 52 1.99 0.58 10.09
CA PHE A 52 2.51 0.74 8.74
C PHE A 52 2.65 -0.60 8.02
N ASP A 53 3.24 -1.60 8.68
CA ASP A 53 3.38 -2.96 8.13
C ASP A 53 2.01 -3.59 7.84
N GLN A 54 1.04 -3.44 8.75
CA GLN A 54 -0.34 -3.86 8.51
C GLN A 54 -0.96 -3.13 7.31
N GLY A 55 -0.73 -1.82 7.20
CA GLY A 55 -1.20 -1.01 6.07
C GLY A 55 -0.66 -1.55 4.74
N LEU A 56 0.63 -1.87 4.67
CA LEU A 56 1.24 -2.49 3.50
C LEU A 56 0.67 -3.88 3.22
N GLY A 57 0.52 -4.72 4.23
CA GLY A 57 -0.09 -6.04 4.07
C GLY A 57 -1.49 -5.97 3.45
N PHE A 58 -2.31 -5.03 3.91
CA PHE A 58 -3.62 -4.77 3.29
C PHE A 58 -3.52 -4.19 1.89
N LEU A 59 -2.56 -3.31 1.62
CA LEU A 59 -2.37 -2.72 0.30
C LEU A 59 -2.00 -3.79 -0.73
N HIS A 60 -1.05 -4.67 -0.41
CA HIS A 60 -0.67 -5.81 -1.25
C HIS A 60 -1.82 -6.80 -1.44
N GLY A 61 -2.66 -6.98 -0.40
CA GLY A 61 -3.91 -7.73 -0.49
C GLY A 61 -5.06 -6.99 -1.21
N PHE A 62 -4.81 -5.86 -1.87
CA PHE A 62 -5.81 -5.01 -2.55
C PHE A 62 -6.97 -4.52 -1.66
N ASN A 63 -6.76 -4.45 -0.34
CA ASN A 63 -7.71 -3.87 0.61
C ASN A 63 -7.32 -2.42 0.95
N HIS A 64 -7.49 -1.52 -0.03
CA HIS A 64 -7.08 -0.12 0.06
C HIS A 64 -7.73 0.64 1.22
N ARG A 65 -9.01 0.35 1.54
CA ARG A 65 -9.70 1.00 2.67
C ARG A 65 -9.10 0.61 4.01
N ALA A 66 -8.72 -0.66 4.20
CA ALA A 66 -8.04 -1.09 5.42
C ALA A 66 -6.59 -0.58 5.47
N ALA A 67 -5.90 -0.54 4.33
CA ALA A 67 -4.58 0.04 4.22
C ALA A 67 -4.57 1.52 4.68
N ILE A 68 -5.49 2.33 4.18
CA ILE A 68 -5.65 3.75 4.58
C ILE A 68 -5.81 3.87 6.11
N ARG A 69 -6.68 3.06 6.73
CA ARG A 69 -6.88 3.12 8.19
C ARG A 69 -5.64 2.73 8.97
N GLY A 70 -4.91 1.70 8.52
CA GLY A 70 -3.63 1.30 9.13
C GLY A 70 -2.59 2.42 9.05
N PHE A 71 -2.41 3.03 7.89
CA PHE A 71 -1.47 4.14 7.72
C PHE A 71 -1.89 5.40 8.49
N GLN A 72 -3.18 5.72 8.56
CA GLN A 72 -3.70 6.80 9.40
C GLN A 72 -3.40 6.54 10.88
N GLN A 73 -3.59 5.30 11.36
CA GLN A 73 -3.27 4.95 12.73
C GLN A 73 -1.77 5.08 13.03
N ALA A 74 -0.91 4.74 12.07
CA ALA A 74 0.54 4.98 12.17
C ALA A 74 0.86 6.48 12.25
N ALA A 75 0.19 7.31 11.44
CA ALA A 75 0.36 8.77 11.43
C ALA A 75 -0.17 9.44 12.71
N GLU A 76 -1.20 8.89 13.34
CA GLU A 76 -1.68 9.36 14.65
C GLU A 76 -0.65 9.09 15.76
N LEU A 77 0.04 7.95 15.71
CA LEU A 77 1.04 7.54 16.68
C LEU A 77 2.39 8.24 16.49
N ASP A 78 2.75 8.55 15.24
CA ASP A 78 3.93 9.34 14.89
C ASP A 78 3.59 10.32 13.75
N PRO A 79 3.10 11.54 14.07
CA PRO A 79 2.74 12.56 13.07
C PRO A 79 3.92 13.12 12.27
N GLN A 80 5.16 12.75 12.63
CA GLN A 80 6.37 13.12 11.89
C GLN A 80 6.89 11.96 11.03
N CYS A 81 6.22 10.80 11.04
CA CYS A 81 6.55 9.67 10.20
C CYS A 81 6.13 9.96 8.75
N ALA A 82 7.11 10.32 7.91
CA ALA A 82 6.88 10.62 6.50
C ALA A 82 6.23 9.44 5.76
N MET A 83 6.61 8.21 6.10
CA MET A 83 6.09 7.01 5.44
C MET A 83 4.65 6.67 5.81
N ALA A 84 4.19 7.00 7.03
CA ALA A 84 2.79 6.82 7.39
C ALA A 84 1.89 7.68 6.48
N HIS A 85 2.24 8.95 6.30
CA HIS A 85 1.53 9.86 5.39
C HIS A 85 1.65 9.42 3.92
N TRP A 86 2.84 9.01 3.48
CA TRP A 86 3.05 8.43 2.14
C TRP A 86 2.16 7.22 1.90
N GLY A 87 1.99 6.34 2.89
CA GLY A 87 1.16 5.14 2.80
C GLY A 87 -0.31 5.48 2.58
N VAL A 88 -0.85 6.49 3.29
CA VAL A 88 -2.21 6.97 3.06
C VAL A 88 -2.35 7.49 1.64
N ALA A 89 -1.44 8.36 1.21
CA ALA A 89 -1.48 8.92 -0.14
C ALA A 89 -1.33 7.85 -1.23
N LEU A 90 -0.49 6.84 -1.04
CA LEU A 90 -0.33 5.72 -1.97
C LEU A 90 -1.64 4.92 -2.10
N ALA A 91 -2.25 4.57 -0.97
CA ALA A 91 -3.45 3.73 -0.94
C ALA A 91 -4.70 4.41 -1.52
N CYS A 92 -4.73 5.75 -1.56
CA CYS A 92 -5.76 6.54 -2.25
C CYS A 92 -5.63 6.55 -3.78
N GLY A 93 -4.52 6.04 -4.33
CA GLY A 93 -4.24 6.08 -5.76
C GLY A 93 -5.03 5.05 -6.57
N PRO A 94 -5.02 5.17 -7.92
CA PRO A 94 -5.64 4.19 -8.79
C PRO A 94 -4.83 2.88 -8.76
N HIS A 95 -5.48 1.74 -8.97
CA HIS A 95 -4.81 0.44 -9.10
C HIS A 95 -5.49 -0.36 -10.21
N ILE A 96 -4.93 -1.52 -10.56
CA ILE A 96 -5.39 -2.32 -11.70
C ILE A 96 -6.89 -2.69 -11.65
N ASN A 97 -7.47 -2.77 -10.45
CA ASN A 97 -8.90 -3.08 -10.26
C ASN A 97 -9.80 -1.84 -10.15
N SER A 98 -9.23 -0.64 -9.96
CA SER A 98 -9.97 0.62 -9.87
C SER A 98 -9.09 1.78 -10.34
N ILE A 99 -9.33 2.22 -11.58
CA ILE A 99 -8.58 3.31 -12.21
C ILE A 99 -9.10 4.70 -11.81
N ALA A 100 -10.30 4.78 -11.24
CA ALA A 100 -10.91 6.03 -10.82
C ALA A 100 -10.33 6.50 -9.49
N VAL A 101 -10.09 7.81 -9.37
CA VAL A 101 -9.71 8.48 -8.12
C VAL A 101 -10.78 9.51 -7.80
N PRO A 102 -11.76 9.18 -6.93
CA PRO A 102 -12.80 10.14 -6.53
C PRO A 102 -12.19 11.40 -5.89
N ALA A 103 -12.89 12.54 -6.01
CA ALA A 103 -12.39 13.82 -5.52
C ALA A 103 -11.94 13.80 -4.04
N ALA A 104 -12.72 13.16 -3.16
CA ALA A 104 -12.36 13.01 -1.74
C ALA A 104 -11.08 12.20 -1.53
N ALA A 105 -10.83 11.16 -2.33
CA ALA A 105 -9.60 10.38 -2.27
C ALA A 105 -8.41 11.19 -2.79
N ALA A 106 -8.61 11.99 -3.84
CA ALA A 106 -7.59 12.88 -4.37
C ALA A 106 -7.21 14.00 -3.38
N GLU A 107 -8.19 14.61 -2.70
CA GLU A 107 -7.95 15.60 -1.64
C GLU A 107 -7.16 15.00 -0.47
N LEU A 108 -7.57 13.83 0.01
CA LEU A 108 -6.84 13.14 1.08
C LEU A 108 -5.42 12.79 0.64
N ALA A 109 -5.25 12.24 -0.57
CA ALA A 109 -3.93 11.89 -1.09
C ALA A 109 -3.01 13.11 -1.19
N TRP A 110 -3.53 14.24 -1.67
CA TRP A 110 -2.76 15.48 -1.79
C TRP A 110 -2.31 15.99 -0.41
N LYS A 111 -3.25 16.08 0.54
CA LYS A 111 -2.96 16.53 1.92
C LYS A 111 -1.89 15.65 2.59
N GLU A 112 -2.03 14.34 2.48
CA GLU A 112 -1.09 13.41 3.12
C GLU A 112 0.27 13.40 2.40
N LEU A 113 0.29 13.56 1.08
CA LEU A 113 1.53 13.73 0.34
C LEU A 113 2.30 15.00 0.76
N GLU A 114 1.61 16.12 0.98
CA GLU A 114 2.24 17.36 1.49
C GLU A 114 2.87 17.13 2.87
N LEU A 115 2.20 16.39 3.76
CA LEU A 115 2.74 16.00 5.06
C LEU A 115 3.95 15.07 4.94
N ALA A 116 3.89 14.08 4.04
CA ALA A 116 5.01 13.20 3.75
C ALA A 116 6.24 13.98 3.27
N GLN A 117 6.06 14.92 2.33
CA GLN A 117 7.12 15.78 1.81
C GLN A 117 7.69 16.70 2.90
N LYS A 118 6.83 17.31 3.72
CA LYS A 118 7.24 18.17 4.84
C LYS A 118 8.11 17.42 5.85
N ASN A 119 7.78 16.16 6.12
CA ASN A 119 8.47 15.32 7.10
C ASN A 119 9.66 14.54 6.51
N ALA A 120 9.89 14.60 5.19
CA ALA A 120 10.89 13.80 4.48
C ALA A 120 12.35 14.11 4.88
N GLY A 121 12.62 15.25 5.54
CA GLY A 121 13.98 15.64 5.95
C GLY A 121 14.68 14.63 6.87
N ASN A 122 13.91 13.91 7.70
CA ASN A 122 14.43 12.88 8.59
C ASN A 122 14.33 11.47 8.00
N ALA A 123 13.62 11.29 6.87
CA ALA A 123 13.38 10.00 6.24
C ALA A 123 14.67 9.43 5.63
N SER A 124 14.74 8.11 5.48
CA SER A 124 15.88 7.44 4.83
C SER A 124 15.96 7.79 3.33
N PRO A 125 17.12 7.60 2.66
CA PRO A 125 17.26 7.91 1.24
C PRO A 125 16.19 7.26 0.35
N VAL A 126 15.90 5.98 0.56
CA VAL A 126 14.88 5.24 -0.21
C VAL A 126 13.46 5.77 0.05
N GLU A 127 13.15 6.15 1.29
CA GLU A 127 11.85 6.75 1.63
C GLU A 127 11.66 8.10 0.94
N ARG A 128 12.71 8.95 0.92
CA ARG A 128 12.66 10.23 0.19
C ARG A 128 12.46 10.02 -1.31
N ALA A 129 13.11 9.00 -1.88
CA ALA A 129 12.94 8.65 -3.29
C ALA A 129 11.50 8.20 -3.59
N LEU A 130 10.91 7.33 -2.74
CA LEU A 130 9.52 6.89 -2.86
C LEU A 130 8.51 8.05 -2.71
N ILE A 131 8.75 8.97 -1.77
CA ILE A 131 7.92 10.19 -1.61
C ILE A 131 8.03 11.08 -2.85
N GLY A 132 9.25 11.26 -3.37
CA GLY A 132 9.50 12.03 -4.59
C GLY A 132 8.81 11.42 -5.82
N ALA A 133 8.81 10.09 -5.94
CA ALA A 133 8.09 9.40 -7.00
C ALA A 133 6.58 9.55 -6.84
N LEU A 134 6.02 9.33 -5.64
CA LEU A 134 4.59 9.46 -5.38
C LEU A 134 4.08 10.89 -5.66
N ALA A 135 4.93 11.90 -5.46
CA ALA A 135 4.60 13.28 -5.81
C ALA A 135 4.30 13.51 -7.31
N LYS A 136 4.77 12.62 -8.20
CA LYS A 136 4.44 12.65 -9.63
C LYS A 136 3.08 12.04 -9.96
N ARG A 137 2.47 11.29 -9.02
CA ARG A 137 1.18 10.60 -9.19
C ARG A 137 -0.03 11.52 -9.03
N TYR A 138 0.16 12.71 -8.46
CA TYR A 138 -0.92 13.62 -8.10
C TYR A 138 -0.68 15.04 -8.59
N ALA A 139 -1.78 15.74 -8.88
CA ALA A 139 -1.82 17.17 -9.13
C ALA A 139 -2.98 17.79 -8.34
N ASN A 140 -2.90 19.09 -8.06
CA ASN A 140 -3.98 19.85 -7.43
C ASN A 140 -4.22 21.14 -8.23
N GLN A 141 -5.31 21.29 -8.99
CA GLN A 141 -6.44 20.38 -9.20
C GLN A 141 -6.06 19.11 -10.02
N GLN A 142 -6.82 18.02 -9.84
CA GLN A 142 -6.60 16.78 -10.60
C GLN A 142 -7.15 16.91 -12.03
N PRO A 143 -6.42 16.43 -13.06
CA PRO A 143 -6.94 16.37 -14.41
C PRO A 143 -8.00 15.27 -14.55
N GLU A 144 -8.93 15.46 -15.48
CA GLU A 144 -9.90 14.43 -15.86
C GLU A 144 -9.20 13.21 -16.49
N ASP A 145 -8.29 13.46 -17.45
CA ASP A 145 -7.38 12.42 -17.95
C ASP A 145 -6.14 12.31 -17.07
N ARG A 146 -6.01 11.17 -16.40
CA ARG A 146 -4.88 10.85 -15.50
C ARG A 146 -3.73 10.14 -16.20
N SER A 147 -3.84 9.84 -17.49
CA SER A 147 -2.83 9.08 -18.25
C SER A 147 -1.41 9.67 -18.09
N GLY A 148 -1.31 11.01 -18.13
CA GLY A 148 -0.06 11.74 -17.90
C GLY A 148 0.51 11.54 -16.49
N LEU A 149 -0.33 11.59 -15.45
CA LEU A 149 0.10 11.36 -14.06
C LEU A 149 0.52 9.90 -13.82
N ASN A 150 -0.21 8.95 -14.40
CA ASN A 150 0.11 7.53 -14.29
C ASN A 150 1.48 7.23 -14.93
N ARG A 151 1.74 7.80 -16.12
CA ARG A 151 3.05 7.71 -16.78
C ARG A 151 4.15 8.37 -15.95
N ALA A 152 3.91 9.57 -15.45
CA ALA A 152 4.90 10.29 -14.63
C ALA A 152 5.28 9.53 -13.36
N TYR A 153 4.31 8.88 -12.71
CA TYR A 153 4.56 8.02 -11.55
C TYR A 153 5.35 6.75 -11.93
N ALA A 154 4.97 6.06 -13.00
CA ALA A 154 5.66 4.87 -13.46
C ALA A 154 7.12 5.18 -13.87
N ASP A 155 7.34 6.27 -14.58
CA ASP A 155 8.68 6.73 -14.96
C ASP A 155 9.51 7.12 -13.73
N ALA A 156 8.91 7.79 -12.74
CA ALA A 156 9.61 8.11 -11.50
C ALA A 156 9.97 6.85 -10.69
N MET A 157 9.05 5.88 -10.59
CA MET A 157 9.32 4.60 -9.94
C MET A 157 10.38 3.78 -10.67
N ARG A 158 10.47 3.90 -12.01
CA ARG A 158 11.57 3.31 -12.78
C ARG A 158 12.93 3.84 -12.32
N GLU A 159 13.04 5.14 -12.09
CA GLU A 159 14.28 5.74 -11.57
C GLU A 159 14.59 5.29 -10.15
N VAL A 160 13.58 5.21 -9.26
CA VAL A 160 13.78 4.66 -7.91
C VAL A 160 14.26 3.20 -7.98
N TRP A 161 13.68 2.39 -8.86
CA TRP A 161 14.12 1.00 -9.04
C TRP A 161 15.56 0.88 -9.54
N LYS A 162 15.98 1.76 -10.46
CA LYS A 162 17.38 1.82 -10.90
C LYS A 162 18.34 2.19 -9.77
N GLU A 163 17.93 3.07 -8.86
CA GLU A 163 18.74 3.48 -7.70
C GLU A 163 18.77 2.40 -6.60
N TYR A 164 17.65 1.70 -6.40
CA TYR A 164 17.47 0.67 -5.36
C TYR A 164 17.10 -0.72 -5.95
N PRO A 165 17.90 -1.31 -6.87
CA PRO A 165 17.55 -2.53 -7.61
C PRO A 165 17.57 -3.81 -6.76
N LYS A 166 17.77 -3.67 -5.45
CA LYS A 166 17.82 -4.76 -4.47
C LYS A 166 16.73 -4.64 -3.40
N ASP A 167 15.96 -3.56 -3.40
CA ASP A 167 14.83 -3.37 -2.49
C ASP A 167 13.58 -4.03 -3.12
N PRO A 168 13.09 -5.16 -2.60
CA PRO A 168 11.98 -5.89 -3.20
C PRO A 168 10.68 -5.07 -3.24
N ASP A 169 10.46 -4.18 -2.27
CA ASP A 169 9.24 -3.35 -2.24
C ASP A 169 9.29 -2.29 -3.32
N VAL A 170 10.46 -1.69 -3.57
CA VAL A 170 10.65 -0.73 -4.67
C VAL A 170 10.36 -1.41 -6.01
N GLY A 171 10.89 -2.62 -6.22
CA GLY A 171 10.63 -3.39 -7.43
C GLY A 171 9.14 -3.73 -7.62
N ALA A 172 8.47 -4.18 -6.55
CA ALA A 172 7.04 -4.46 -6.58
C ALA A 172 6.18 -3.21 -6.88
N LEU A 173 6.49 -2.07 -6.23
CA LEU A 173 5.82 -0.80 -6.47
C LEU A 173 6.05 -0.28 -7.89
N PHE A 174 7.26 -0.48 -8.45
CA PHE A 174 7.54 -0.12 -9.84
C PHE A 174 6.75 -0.98 -10.82
N ALA A 175 6.74 -2.30 -10.62
CA ALA A 175 5.95 -3.22 -11.43
C ALA A 175 4.45 -2.86 -11.38
N GLU A 176 3.89 -2.58 -10.21
CA GLU A 176 2.50 -2.13 -10.04
C GLU A 176 2.22 -0.82 -10.77
N ALA A 177 3.12 0.17 -10.67
CA ALA A 177 3.01 1.43 -11.39
C ALA A 177 2.97 1.23 -12.92
N MET A 178 3.83 0.35 -13.45
CA MET A 178 3.87 0.00 -14.86
C MET A 178 2.62 -0.75 -15.32
N MET A 179 2.12 -1.69 -14.51
CA MET A 179 0.88 -2.42 -14.80
C MET A 179 -0.34 -1.48 -14.87
N ASN A 180 -0.36 -0.42 -14.06
CA ASN A 180 -1.41 0.59 -14.06
C ASN A 180 -1.42 1.47 -15.34
N LEU A 181 -0.39 1.42 -16.18
CA LEU A 181 -0.41 2.06 -17.51
C LEU A 181 -1.30 1.31 -18.51
N ARG A 182 -1.55 0.01 -18.27
CA ARG A 182 -2.38 -0.86 -19.12
C ARG A 182 -3.23 -1.80 -18.26
N PRO A 183 -4.21 -1.30 -17.49
CA PRO A 183 -4.93 -2.13 -16.53
C PRO A 183 -5.60 -3.33 -17.22
N TRP A 184 -5.26 -4.54 -16.79
CA TRP A 184 -5.73 -5.82 -17.37
C TRP A 184 -5.45 -6.03 -18.87
N ASP A 185 -4.47 -5.30 -19.43
CA ASP A 185 -4.15 -5.29 -20.87
C ASP A 185 -2.64 -5.49 -21.10
N GLN A 186 -2.06 -6.52 -20.46
CA GLN A 186 -0.63 -6.85 -20.54
C GLN A 186 -0.27 -7.75 -21.73
N TRP A 187 -1.25 -8.41 -22.35
CA TRP A 187 -1.03 -9.42 -23.38
C TRP A 187 -2.07 -9.29 -24.49
N THR A 188 -1.62 -9.40 -25.75
CA THR A 188 -2.53 -9.52 -26.89
C THR A 188 -3.32 -10.84 -26.82
N PRO A 189 -4.44 -10.99 -27.55
CA PRO A 189 -5.17 -12.25 -27.64
C PRO A 189 -4.32 -13.44 -28.11
N GLU A 190 -3.27 -13.19 -28.90
CA GLU A 190 -2.31 -14.19 -29.39
C GLU A 190 -1.21 -14.52 -28.36
N GLY A 191 -1.24 -13.91 -27.18
CA GLY A 191 -0.29 -14.14 -26.09
C GLY A 191 1.04 -13.42 -26.27
N LYS A 192 1.09 -12.34 -27.06
CA LYS A 192 2.29 -11.49 -27.17
C LYS A 192 2.27 -10.42 -26.08
N PRO A 193 3.42 -10.07 -25.48
CA PRO A 193 3.47 -9.02 -24.47
C PRO A 193 3.14 -7.67 -25.10
N GLU A 194 2.28 -6.91 -24.44
CA GLU A 194 2.05 -5.50 -24.75
C GLU A 194 3.25 -4.64 -24.30
N PRO A 195 3.43 -3.41 -24.82
CA PRO A 195 4.53 -2.53 -24.44
C PRO A 195 4.66 -2.36 -22.92
N GLY A 196 5.85 -2.63 -22.39
CA GLY A 196 6.16 -2.56 -20.96
C GLY A 196 5.98 -3.88 -20.19
N THR A 197 5.26 -4.86 -20.74
CA THR A 197 5.01 -6.14 -20.03
C THR A 197 6.30 -6.92 -19.77
N ASP A 198 7.25 -6.95 -20.72
CA ASP A 198 8.54 -7.63 -20.50
C ASP A 198 9.38 -6.97 -19.39
N GLU A 199 9.31 -5.64 -19.26
CA GLU A 199 9.99 -4.88 -18.18
C GLU A 199 9.37 -5.20 -16.81
N VAL A 200 8.04 -5.32 -16.75
CA VAL A 200 7.33 -5.77 -15.55
C VAL A 200 7.76 -7.17 -15.15
N LEU A 201 7.76 -8.13 -16.08
CA LEU A 201 8.15 -9.51 -15.80
C LEU A 201 9.60 -9.60 -15.30
N ALA A 202 10.53 -8.93 -15.97
CA ALA A 202 11.93 -8.92 -15.56
C ALA A 202 12.13 -8.33 -14.15
N THR A 203 11.37 -7.27 -13.81
CA THR A 203 11.39 -6.68 -12.47
C THR A 203 10.87 -7.66 -11.42
N LEU A 204 9.72 -8.28 -11.67
CA LEU A 204 9.10 -9.24 -10.76
C LEU A 204 9.95 -10.51 -10.57
N GLU A 205 10.62 -10.98 -11.61
CA GLU A 205 11.59 -12.08 -11.52
C GLU A 205 12.79 -11.72 -10.64
N ALA A 206 13.33 -10.50 -10.78
CA ALA A 206 14.43 -10.02 -9.94
C ALA A 206 14.01 -9.92 -8.45
N VAL A 207 12.80 -9.43 -8.19
CA VAL A 207 12.21 -9.38 -6.84
C VAL A 207 12.05 -10.80 -6.27
N GLY A 208 11.46 -11.72 -7.03
CA GLY A 208 11.22 -13.10 -6.60
C GLY A 208 12.52 -13.83 -6.24
N ALA A 209 13.53 -13.77 -7.10
CA ALA A 209 14.84 -14.38 -6.84
C ALA A 209 15.49 -13.83 -5.56
N LYS A 210 15.27 -12.55 -5.27
CA LYS A 210 15.78 -11.90 -4.05
C LYS A 210 15.06 -12.40 -2.80
N VAL A 211 13.73 -12.43 -2.80
CA VAL A 211 12.93 -12.92 -1.66
C VAL A 211 13.25 -14.39 -1.36
N GLU A 212 13.37 -15.24 -2.39
CA GLU A 212 13.77 -16.63 -2.24
C GLU A 212 15.15 -16.77 -1.60
N SER A 213 16.13 -15.99 -2.05
CA SER A 213 17.49 -16.01 -1.48
C SER A 213 17.50 -15.66 0.02
N GLU A 214 16.69 -14.68 0.43
CA GLU A 214 16.59 -14.26 1.83
C GLU A 214 15.87 -15.30 2.69
N ALA A 215 14.83 -15.93 2.16
CA ALA A 215 14.15 -17.03 2.82
C ALA A 215 15.10 -18.22 3.05
N SER A 216 15.86 -18.62 2.01
CA SER A 216 16.85 -19.70 2.13
C SER A 216 17.97 -19.37 3.13
N LEU A 217 18.46 -18.12 3.16
CA LEU A 217 19.46 -17.69 4.14
C LEU A 217 18.93 -17.72 5.57
N ARG A 218 17.66 -17.31 5.79
CA ARG A 218 17.01 -17.38 7.10
C ARG A 218 16.86 -18.84 7.55
N GLU A 219 16.41 -19.72 6.67
CA GLU A 219 16.28 -21.16 6.97
C GLU A 219 17.64 -21.80 7.26
N SER A 220 18.69 -21.47 6.50
CA SER A 220 20.06 -21.94 6.76
C SER A 220 20.60 -21.42 8.10
N SER A 221 20.37 -20.15 8.42
CA SER A 221 20.75 -19.56 9.71
C SER A 221 20.04 -20.24 10.88
N LEU A 222 18.74 -20.53 10.74
CA LEU A 222 17.99 -21.30 11.73
C LEU A 222 18.51 -22.73 11.88
N HIS A 223 18.87 -23.42 10.79
CA HIS A 223 19.48 -24.76 10.86
C HIS A 223 20.87 -24.73 11.50
N SER A 224 21.70 -23.72 11.22
CA SER A 224 23.02 -23.57 11.84
C SER A 224 22.95 -23.27 13.34
N ARG A 225 21.90 -22.58 13.79
CA ARG A 225 21.62 -22.28 15.20
C ARG A 225 20.80 -23.36 15.89
N GLY A 226 20.09 -24.19 15.13
CA GLY A 226 19.21 -25.27 15.56
C GLY A 226 19.85 -26.67 15.51
N GLY A 227 21.13 -26.78 15.14
CA GLY A 227 21.93 -28.02 15.14
C GLY A 227 22.16 -28.67 16.51
N SER A 228 21.27 -28.46 17.48
CA SER A 228 21.27 -29.14 18.78
C SER A 228 19.98 -29.90 19.10
N ILE A 229 18.92 -29.88 18.28
CA ILE A 229 17.73 -30.70 18.58
C ILE A 229 17.15 -31.26 17.28
N ALA A 230 17.39 -32.55 17.05
CA ALA A 230 16.75 -33.32 15.99
C ALA A 230 15.34 -33.69 16.42
N GLU A 231 14.34 -33.48 15.55
CA GLU A 231 13.15 -34.33 15.54
C GLU A 231 12.47 -34.34 14.17
N SER A 232 12.23 -35.55 13.70
CA SER A 232 11.61 -35.95 12.45
C SER A 232 10.08 -35.88 12.51
N GLY A 233 9.43 -35.28 11.51
CA GLY A 233 7.97 -35.32 11.39
C GLY A 233 7.51 -35.09 9.95
N THR A 234 7.15 -36.18 9.27
CA THR A 234 6.50 -36.21 7.94
C THR A 234 5.13 -35.52 7.95
N ARG A 235 4.85 -34.64 6.98
CA ARG A 235 3.49 -34.12 6.73
C ARG A 235 3.06 -34.32 5.27
N GLU A 236 1.99 -35.10 5.15
CA GLU A 236 1.26 -35.47 3.94
C GLU A 236 0.45 -34.27 3.38
N ARG A 237 0.51 -34.01 2.07
CA ARG A 237 -0.29 -32.98 1.37
C ARG A 237 -1.58 -33.59 0.81
N ARG A 238 -2.74 -32.99 1.13
CA ARG A 238 -4.02 -33.22 0.43
C ARG A 238 -4.39 -31.98 -0.38
N GLY A 239 -4.59 -32.17 -1.68
CA GLY A 239 -5.11 -31.17 -2.61
C GLY A 239 -6.63 -31.24 -2.74
N GLY A 240 -7.24 -30.10 -3.06
CA GLY A 240 -8.64 -29.95 -3.44
C GLY A 240 -8.78 -28.85 -4.52
N PRO A 241 -9.81 -28.89 -5.38
CA PRO A 241 -9.75 -28.36 -6.74
C PRO A 241 -10.20 -26.90 -6.84
N THR A 242 -9.51 -26.10 -7.66
CA THR A 242 -9.92 -24.76 -8.08
C THR A 242 -10.56 -24.76 -9.47
N SER A 243 -11.69 -24.08 -9.59
CA SER A 243 -12.47 -23.88 -10.82
C SER A 243 -11.73 -22.98 -11.82
N ARG A 244 -11.90 -23.29 -13.12
CA ARG A 244 -11.19 -22.66 -14.24
C ARG A 244 -11.73 -21.26 -14.56
N PHE A 245 -10.88 -20.26 -14.42
CA PHE A 245 -10.72 -19.21 -15.42
C PHE A 245 -9.46 -19.52 -16.21
N THR A 246 -9.59 -19.78 -17.52
CA THR A 246 -8.43 -20.09 -18.38
C THR A 246 -7.71 -18.81 -18.78
N ALA A 247 -6.94 -18.27 -17.85
CA ALA A 247 -5.80 -17.42 -18.17
C ALA A 247 -4.58 -18.35 -18.38
N GLY A 248 -3.73 -18.06 -19.36
CA GLY A 248 -2.56 -18.90 -19.66
C GLY A 248 -1.58 -19.02 -18.48
N PRO A 249 -0.69 -20.01 -18.47
CA PRO A 249 0.24 -20.26 -17.34
C PRO A 249 1.11 -19.05 -16.97
N ARG A 250 1.40 -18.17 -17.93
CA ARG A 250 2.22 -16.96 -17.75
C ARG A 250 1.46 -15.81 -17.09
N SER A 251 0.19 -15.61 -17.44
CA SER A 251 -0.67 -14.60 -16.79
C SER A 251 -1.00 -14.97 -15.34
N GLN A 252 -1.14 -16.26 -15.03
CA GLN A 252 -1.30 -16.72 -13.65
C GLN A 252 -0.02 -16.53 -12.81
N ARG A 253 1.16 -16.69 -13.42
CA ARG A 253 2.44 -16.47 -12.74
C ARG A 253 2.69 -14.99 -12.44
N ALA A 254 2.38 -14.09 -13.36
CA ALA A 254 2.42 -12.65 -13.10
C ALA A 254 1.44 -12.25 -11.97
N TYR A 255 0.24 -12.85 -11.95
CA TYR A 255 -0.75 -12.64 -10.89
C TYR A 255 -0.26 -13.14 -9.52
N ALA A 256 0.40 -14.31 -9.49
CA ALA A 256 0.93 -14.90 -8.26
C ALA A 256 2.21 -14.22 -7.73
N ILE A 257 2.93 -13.44 -8.55
CA ILE A 257 4.06 -12.62 -8.07
C ILE A 257 3.57 -11.23 -7.62
N ALA A 258 2.40 -10.79 -8.09
CA ALA A 258 1.77 -9.53 -7.67
C ALA A 258 0.90 -9.65 -6.41
N GLN A 259 0.68 -10.86 -5.88
CA GLN A 259 0.00 -11.17 -4.61
C GLN A 259 1.00 -11.71 -3.59
#